data_AF-A0A7W2JWF6-F1
#
_entry.id   AF-A0A7W2JWF6-F1
#
_cell.length_a   1.000
_cell.length_b   1.000
_cell.length_c   1.000
_cell.angle_alpha   90.00
_cell.angle_beta   90.00
_cell.angle_gamma   90.00
#
_symmetry.space_group_name_H-M   'P 1'
#
loop_
_entity.id
_entity.type
_entity.pdbx_description
1 polymer ?
#
loop_
_entity_poly.entity_id
_entity_poly.type
_entity_poly.pdbx_seq_one_letter_code
_entity_poly.pdbx_strand_id
1 'polypeptide(L)' 'MVALKEFRYAGQQLIPGNAFEARDRDVRLLKAIGNAQIDDDADASDGQEQKGSPAPAKRTYKRRDMKAE' A
#
# COMPACT_ATOMS: atom_id res chain seq x y z
N MET A 1 -2.48 -17.83 -1.64
CA MET A 1 -2.98 -16.44 -1.49
C MET A 1 -3.77 -16.11 -2.74
N VAL A 2 -4.81 -15.29 -2.66
CA VAL A 2 -5.67 -14.92 -3.81
C VAL A 2 -5.47 -13.46 -4.14
N ALA A 3 -5.22 -13.15 -5.42
CA ALA A 3 -5.11 -11.77 -5.89
C ALA A 3 -6.49 -11.11 -5.88
N LEU A 4 -6.59 -9.90 -5.32
CA LEU A 4 -7.82 -9.10 -5.34
C LEU A 4 -7.82 -8.08 -6.48
N LYS A 5 -6.64 -7.75 -6.99
CA LYS A 5 -6.40 -6.77 -8.05
C LYS A 5 -5.46 -7.35 -9.09
N GLU A 6 -5.39 -6.69 -10.24
CA GLU A 6 -4.39 -7.00 -11.25
C GLU A 6 -3.05 -6.37 -10.86
N PHE A 7 -2.00 -7.17 -10.68
CA PHE A 7 -0.65 -6.68 -10.39
C PHE A 7 0.42 -7.68 -10.82
N ARG A 8 1.67 -7.22 -10.91
CA ARG A 8 2.81 -8.10 -11.18
C ARG A 8 3.47 -8.55 -9.89
N TYR A 9 3.71 -9.85 -9.78
CA TYR A 9 4.42 -10.47 -8.67
C TYR A 9 5.31 -11.60 -9.17
N ALA A 10 6.55 -11.67 -8.69
CA ALA A 10 7.52 -12.69 -9.09
C ALA A 10 7.71 -12.87 -10.63
N GLY A 11 7.54 -11.78 -11.40
CA GLY A 11 7.63 -11.81 -12.87
C GLY A 11 6.37 -12.32 -13.59
N GLN A 12 5.33 -12.69 -12.85
CA GLN A 12 4.03 -13.09 -13.39
C GLN A 12 3.00 -11.98 -13.21
N GLN A 13 2.10 -11.84 -14.18
CA GLN A 13 0.95 -10.96 -14.08
C GLN A 13 -0.19 -11.75 -13.43
N LEU A 14 -0.62 -11.29 -12.25
CA LEU A 14 -1.70 -11.88 -11.48
C LEU A 14 -2.98 -11.13 -11.78
N ILE A 15 -4.06 -11.90 -11.97
CA ILE A 15 -5.41 -11.42 -12.25
C ILE A 15 -6.25 -11.61 -10.97
N PRO A 16 -7.22 -10.72 -10.68
CA PRO A 16 -8.14 -10.91 -9.56
C PRO A 16 -8.77 -12.31 -9.55
N GLY A 17 -8.86 -12.92 -8.37
CA GLY A 17 -9.36 -14.27 -8.16
C GLY A 17 -8.34 -15.38 -8.42
N ASN A 18 -7.17 -15.06 -8.99
CA ASN A 18 -6.14 -16.08 -9.21
C ASN A 18 -5.38 -16.39 -7.92
N ALA A 19 -5.21 -17.68 -7.65
CA ALA A 19 -4.38 -18.14 -6.55
C ALA A 19 -2.90 -18.03 -6.94
N PHE A 20 -2.08 -17.57 -6.01
CA PHE A 20 -0.64 -17.47 -6.15
C PHE A 20 0.07 -17.72 -4.82
N GLU A 21 1.35 -18.08 -4.91
CA GLU A 21 2.22 -18.29 -3.78
C GLU A 21 3.05 -17.03 -3.52
N ALA A 22 2.86 -16.43 -2.35
CA ALA A 22 3.59 -15.25 -1.91
C ALA A 22 4.65 -15.65 -0.88
N ARG A 23 5.81 -14.99 -0.90
CA ARG A 23 6.81 -15.13 0.16
C ARG A 23 6.28 -14.55 1.47
N ASP A 24 6.62 -15.14 2.61
CA ASP A 24 6.17 -14.70 3.94
C ASP A 24 6.38 -13.20 4.22
N ARG A 25 7.49 -12.65 3.70
CA ARG A 25 7.81 -11.22 3.84
C ARG A 25 6.83 -10.33 3.09
N ASP A 26 6.37 -10.78 1.93
CA ASP A 26 5.52 -10.01 1.02
C ASP A 26 4.03 -10.16 1.37
N VAL A 27 3.63 -11.26 2.01
CA VAL A 27 2.25 -11.51 2.44
C VAL A 27 1.69 -10.34 3.26
N ARG A 28 2.47 -9.84 4.23
CA ARG A 28 2.04 -8.70 5.07
C ARG A 28 1.85 -7.43 4.26
N LEU A 29 2.76 -7.17 3.32
CA LEU A 29 2.71 -6.01 2.44
C LEU A 29 1.49 -6.10 1.52
N LEU A 30 1.30 -7.24 0.84
CA LEU A 30 0.21 -7.48 -0.09
C LEU A 30 -1.16 -7.40 0.58
N LYS A 31 -1.26 -7.84 1.84
CA LYS A 31 -2.44 -7.65 2.68
C LYS A 31 -2.65 -6.18 3.04
N ALA A 32 -1.61 -5.49 3.52
CA ALA A 32 -1.70 -4.10 3.95
C ALA A 32 -2.10 -3.13 2.82
N ILE A 33 -1.65 -3.40 1.59
CA ILE A 33 -2.02 -2.60 0.41
C ILE A 33 -3.33 -3.06 -0.25
N GLY A 34 -3.94 -4.15 0.23
CA GLY A 34 -5.19 -4.69 -0.31
C GLY A 34 -5.09 -5.27 -1.73
N ASN A 35 -3.93 -5.83 -2.09
CA ASN A 35 -3.72 -6.48 -3.38
C ASN A 35 -4.01 -7.98 -3.33
N ALA A 36 -3.90 -8.63 -2.16
CA ALA A 36 -4.16 -10.06 -2.01
C ALA A 36 -4.64 -10.44 -0.60
N GLN A 37 -5.30 -11.60 -0.50
CA GLN A 37 -5.84 -12.17 0.74
C GLN A 37 -5.47 -13.66 0.90
N ILE A 38 -5.36 -14.16 2.13
CA ILE A 38 -5.16 -15.59 2.41
C ILE A 38 -6.54 -16.26 2.50
N ASP A 39 -6.69 -17.43 1.85
CA ASP A 39 -7.97 -18.15 1.72
C ASP A 39 -8.37 -18.96 2.97
N ASP A 40 -7.52 -18.98 4.00
CA ASP A 40 -7.87 -19.48 5.33
C ASP A 40 -8.72 -18.41 6.05
N ASP A 41 -10.03 -18.59 5.96
CA ASP A 41 -11.09 -18.03 6.81
C ASP A 41 -11.00 -16.55 7.22
N ALA A 42 -11.95 -15.77 6.69
CA ALA A 42 -12.71 -14.74 7.40
C ALA A 42 -12.15 -14.24 8.75
N ASP A 43 -11.07 -13.43 8.73
CA ASP A 43 -10.69 -12.61 9.88
C ASP A 43 -10.67 -11.14 9.47
N ALA A 44 -11.66 -10.44 10.00
CA ALA A 44 -11.97 -9.05 9.79
C ALA A 44 -10.85 -8.13 10.29
N SER A 45 -10.39 -7.22 9.44
CA SER A 45 -9.94 -5.88 9.81
C SER A 45 -9.59 -5.15 8.52
N ASP A 46 -10.42 -4.21 8.06
CA ASP A 46 -10.51 -2.83 8.57
C ASP A 46 -9.84 -1.92 7.52
N GLY A 47 -10.58 -0.93 7.03
CA GLY A 47 -9.99 0.24 6.38
C GLY A 47 -9.56 0.11 4.92
N GLN A 48 -10.50 -0.08 3.99
CA GLN A 48 -10.38 0.59 2.68
C GLN A 48 -11.07 1.96 2.72
N GLU A 49 -10.77 2.75 3.75
CA GLU A 49 -10.78 4.21 3.68
C GLU A 49 -9.34 4.71 3.69
N GLN A 50 -8.73 4.79 2.51
CA GLN A 50 -7.73 5.83 2.21
C GLN A 50 -8.05 6.32 0.79
N LYS A 51 -9.14 7.08 0.62
CA LYS A 51 -9.12 8.56 0.69
C LYS A 51 -7.76 9.14 0.31
N GLY A 52 -7.76 9.78 -0.85
CA GLY A 52 -6.84 10.77 -1.39
C GLY A 52 -5.52 11.00 -0.66
N SER A 53 -4.44 10.86 -1.42
CA SER A 53 -3.13 11.46 -1.15
C SER A 53 -3.24 12.78 -0.39
N PRO A 54 -2.79 12.89 0.87
CA PRO A 54 -2.53 14.19 1.43
C PRO A 54 -1.28 14.70 0.69
N ALA A 55 -1.49 15.61 -0.25
CA ALA A 55 -0.41 16.34 -0.89
C ALA A 55 0.56 16.85 0.20
N PRO A 56 1.88 16.75 -0.01
CA PRO A 56 2.83 17.19 1.00
C PRO A 56 2.61 18.68 1.29
N ALA A 57 2.24 19.00 2.52
CA ALA A 57 2.07 20.37 2.97
C ALA A 57 3.40 21.11 2.78
N LYS A 58 3.46 21.98 1.76
CA LYS A 58 4.63 22.80 1.45
C LYS A 58 4.91 23.70 2.65
N ARG A 59 5.93 23.37 3.45
CA ARG A 59 6.45 24.25 4.49
C ARG A 59 7.17 25.40 3.80
N THR A 60 6.56 26.58 3.78
CA THR A 60 7.21 27.81 3.33
C THR A 60 8.33 28.19 4.30
N TYR A 61 9.55 28.33 3.76
CA TYR A 61 10.72 28.73 4.53
C TYR A 61 10.58 30.18 4.97
N LYS A 62 10.52 30.42 6.29
CA LYS A 62 10.52 31.77 6.85
C LYS A 62 11.98 32.20 7.02
N ARG A 63 12.46 33.11 6.15
CA ARG A 63 13.75 33.78 6.34
C ARG A 63 13.67 34.55 7.66
N ARG A 64 14.45 34.14 8.65
CA ARG A 64 14.67 34.95 9.85
C ARG A 64 15.48 36.15 9.39
N ASP A 65 14.93 37.33 9.61
CA ASP A 65 15.39 38.60 9.08
C ASP A 65 16.91 38.73 9.07
N MET A 66 17.42 39.13 7.89
CA MET A 66 18.76 39.62 7.69
C MET A 66 18.97 40.80 8.66
N LYS A 67 19.69 40.58 9.77
CA LYS A 67 20.29 41.70 10.51
C LYS A 67 21.69 41.92 9.95
N ALA A 68 21.81 42.97 9.15
CA ALA A 68 23.07 43.62 8.89
C ALA A 68 23.48 44.38 10.15
N GLU A 69 24.68 44.11 10.64
CA GLU A 69 25.61 45.05 11.30
C GLU A 69 27.02 44.43 11.24
#